data_AF-E6Z0W7-F1
#
_entry.id   AF-E6Z0W7-F1
#
_cell.length_a   1.000
_cell.length_b   1.000
_cell.length_c   1.000
_cell.angle_alpha   90.00
_cell.angle_beta   90.00
_cell.angle_gamma   90.00
#
_symmetry.space_group_name_H-M   'P 1'
#
loop_
_entity.id
_entity.type
_entity.pdbx_description
1 polymer ?
#
loop_
_entity_poly.entity_id
_entity_poly.type
_entity_poly.pdbx_seq_one_letter_code
_entity_poly.pdbx_strand_id
1 'polypeptide(L)'
;MSWTRLFADKWILDLTYLSPIESNVYIRLQLEMLRTSEPLLNNMKVLARYTGCTVKTFVKALDVLLSIGHVTRLRRWAFVESASLKKIK
;
A
#
# COMPACT_ATOMS: atom_id res chain seq x y z
N MET A 1 5.64 6.69 -17.93
CA MET A 1 5.17 5.42 -17.33
C MET A 1 4.66 5.74 -15.93
N SER A 2 3.36 5.58 -15.68
CA SER A 2 2.78 5.78 -14.34
C SER A 2 3.02 4.54 -13.49
N TRP A 3 3.78 4.68 -12.41
CA TRP A 3 4.11 3.59 -11.48
C TRP A 3 2.88 3.04 -10.73
N THR A 4 1.83 3.85 -10.65
CA THR A 4 0.58 3.54 -9.96
C THR A 4 -0.57 3.91 -10.88
N ARG A 5 -1.41 2.92 -11.24
CA ARG A 5 -2.64 3.17 -12.00
C ARG A 5 -3.78 2.65 -11.15
N LEU A 6 -4.55 3.59 -10.59
CA LEU A 6 -5.71 3.26 -9.78
C LEU A 6 -6.75 2.52 -10.62
N PHE A 7 -6.93 1.23 -10.37
CA PHE A 7 -8.07 0.46 -10.86
C PHE A 7 -9.14 0.49 -9.77
N ALA A 8 -9.94 1.57 -9.76
CA ALA A 8 -10.91 1.86 -8.69
C ALA A 8 -11.91 0.71 -8.48
N ASP A 9 -12.27 0.01 -9.56
CA ASP A 9 -13.09 -1.20 -9.58
C ASP A 9 -12.46 -2.34 -8.77
N LYS A 10 -11.17 -2.63 -8.98
CA LYS A 10 -10.46 -3.68 -8.23
C LYS A 10 -10.21 -3.27 -6.79
N TRP A 11 -9.84 -2.02 -6.58
CA TRP A 11 -9.61 -1.47 -5.26
C TRP A 11 -10.84 -1.53 -4.36
N ILE A 12 -12.01 -1.16 -4.87
CA ILE A 12 -13.25 -1.22 -4.09
C ILE A 12 -13.53 -2.65 -3.64
N LEU A 13 -13.28 -3.64 -4.49
CA LEU A 13 -13.45 -5.06 -4.15
C LEU A 13 -12.43 -5.51 -3.11
N ASP A 14 -11.16 -5.13 -3.27
CA ASP A 14 -10.09 -5.45 -2.30
C ASP A 14 -10.43 -4.90 -0.90
N LEU A 15 -11.02 -3.70 -0.81
CA LEU A 15 -11.44 -3.09 0.45
C LEU A 15 -12.54 -3.87 1.18
N THR A 16 -13.39 -4.62 0.47
CA THR A 16 -14.47 -5.39 1.12
C THR A 16 -13.97 -6.52 2.01
N TYR A 17 -12.74 -6.98 1.78
CA TYR A 17 -12.10 -8.06 2.53
C TYR A 17 -11.17 -7.55 3.65
N LEU A 18 -10.99 -6.23 3.75
CA LEU A 18 -10.06 -5.61 4.70
C LEU A 18 -10.83 -5.03 5.90
N SER A 19 -10.24 -5.14 7.08
CA SER A 19 -10.71 -4.40 8.25
C SER A 19 -10.62 -2.88 8.02
N PRO A 20 -11.35 -2.06 8.79
CA PRO A 20 -11.27 -0.60 8.66
C PRO A 20 -9.85 -0.04 8.78
N ILE A 21 -9.00 -0.68 9.60
CA ILE A 21 -7.61 -0.27 9.79
C ILE A 21 -6.77 -0.62 8.56
N GLU A 22 -6.89 -1.84 8.04
CA GLU A 22 -6.16 -2.27 6.84
C GLU A 22 -6.58 -1.46 5.61
N SER A 23 -7.89 -1.22 5.45
CA SER A 23 -8.45 -0.35 4.42
C SER A 23 -7.86 1.06 4.48
N ASN A 24 -7.84 1.67 5.67
CA ASN A 24 -7.27 3.01 5.86
C ASN A 24 -5.77 3.05 5.54
N VAL A 25 -5.01 2.02 5.94
CA VAL A 25 -3.59 1.91 5.59
C VAL A 25 -3.43 1.78 4.08
N TYR A 26 -4.14 0.86 3.44
CA TYR A 26 -4.04 0.59 2.01
C TYR A 26 -4.35 1.82 1.15
N ILE A 27 -5.50 2.47 1.39
CA ILE A 27 -5.93 3.66 0.63
C ILE A 27 -4.90 4.78 0.75
N ARG A 28 -4.40 5.04 1.96
CA ARG A 28 -3.45 6.12 2.20
C ARG A 28 -2.10 5.86 1.55
N LEU A 29 -1.56 4.66 1.70
CA LEU A 29 -0.31 4.27 1.05
C LEU A 29 -0.39 4.48 -0.46
N GLN A 30 -1.51 4.09 -1.04
CA GLN A 30 -1.70 4.24 -2.47
C GLN A 30 -1.96 5.68 -2.95
N LEU A 31 -2.70 6.48 -2.17
CA LEU A 31 -2.85 7.92 -2.45
C LEU A 31 -1.50 8.63 -2.45
N GLU A 32 -0.62 8.24 -1.53
CA GLU A 32 0.75 8.76 -1.46
C GLU A 32 1.55 8.36 -2.71
N MET A 33 1.50 7.08 -3.14
CA MET A 33 2.14 6.64 -4.39
C MET A 33 1.57 7.31 -5.64
N LEU A 34 0.27 7.61 -5.67
CA LEU A 34 -0.35 8.36 -6.77
C LEU A 34 0.12 9.82 -6.77
N ARG A 35 0.20 10.44 -5.60
CA ARG A 35 0.63 11.84 -5.45
C ARG A 35 2.08 12.02 -5.86
N THR A 36 2.98 11.16 -5.39
CA THR A 36 4.41 11.28 -5.67
C THR A 36 4.80 10.68 -7.01
N SER A 37 3.97 9.79 -7.57
CA SER A 37 4.33 8.91 -8.69
C SER A 37 5.60 8.09 -8.41
N GLU A 38 5.91 7.88 -7.13
CA GLU A 38 7.09 7.19 -6.64
C GLU A 38 6.68 6.05 -5.69
N PRO A 39 7.49 4.97 -5.59
CA PRO A 39 7.25 3.92 -4.62
C PRO A 39 7.48 4.44 -3.18
N LEU A 40 6.74 3.89 -2.23
CA LEU A 40 6.79 4.36 -0.84
C LEU A 40 8.12 4.03 -0.19
N LEU A 41 8.84 5.06 0.25
CA LEU A 41 10.01 4.87 1.09
C LEU A 41 9.62 4.17 2.40
N ASN A 42 10.40 3.15 2.78
CA ASN A 42 10.16 2.29 3.94
C ASN A 42 10.47 3.02 5.27
N ASN A 43 9.71 4.07 5.57
CA ASN A 43 9.78 4.80 6.84
C ASN A 43 8.50 4.57 7.65
N MET A 44 8.47 3.47 8.39
CA MET A 44 7.31 3.02 9.16
C MET A 44 6.75 4.08 10.12
N LYS A 45 7.59 4.94 10.69
CA LYS A 45 7.14 6.01 11.59
C LYS A 45 6.37 7.09 10.85
N VAL A 46 6.87 7.52 9.69
CA VAL A 46 6.22 8.53 8.85
C VAL A 46 4.93 7.97 8.28
N LEU A 47 4.95 6.74 7.77
CA LEU A 47 3.77 6.09 7.20
C LEU A 47 2.68 5.84 8.25
N ALA A 48 3.05 5.37 9.45
CA ALA A 48 2.08 5.20 10.55
C ALA A 48 1.44 6.53 10.97
N ARG A 49 2.24 7.61 11.03
CA ARG A 49 1.74 8.96 11.31
C ARG A 49 0.78 9.43 10.21
N TYR A 50 1.13 9.18 8.95
CA TYR A 50 0.29 9.50 7.81
C TYR A 50 -1.03 8.72 7.82
N THR A 51 -1.03 7.49 8.31
CA THR A 51 -2.24 6.67 8.48
C THR A 51 -3.03 6.98 9.73
N GLY A 52 -2.52 7.84 10.62
CA GLY A 52 -3.19 8.22 11.86
C GLY A 52 -3.27 7.07 12.88
N CYS A 53 -2.42 6.06 12.76
CA CYS A 53 -2.40 4.90 13.66
C CYS A 53 -1.02 4.72 14.30
N THR A 54 -0.96 3.90 15.36
CA THR A 54 0.33 3.60 15.99
C THR A 54 1.22 2.80 15.05
N VAL A 55 2.55 2.92 15.21
CA VAL A 55 3.50 2.13 14.41
C VAL A 55 3.22 0.63 14.51
N LYS A 56 2.85 0.13 15.70
CA LYS A 56 2.51 -1.29 15.91
C LYS A 56 1.28 -1.71 15.10
N THR A 57 0.24 -0.88 15.12
CA THR A 57 -0.99 -1.12 14.35
C THR A 57 -0.72 -1.07 12.85
N PHE A 58 0.04 -0.07 12.41
CA PHE A 58 0.45 0.08 11.01
C PHE A 58 1.21 -1.15 10.51
N VAL A 59 2.23 -1.60 11.26
CA VAL A 59 3.04 -2.76 10.88
C VAL A 59 2.20 -4.03 10.77
N LYS A 60 1.24 -4.26 11.69
CA LYS A 60 0.33 -5.40 11.58
C LYS A 60 -0.54 -5.34 10.32
N ALA A 61 -1.15 -4.19 10.05
CA ALA A 61 -1.97 -4.02 8.86
C ALA A 61 -1.14 -4.19 7.58
N LEU A 62 0.07 -3.63 7.56
CA LEU A 62 0.99 -3.77 6.43
C LEU A 62 1.40 -5.23 6.19
N ASP A 63 1.63 -6.00 7.25
CA ASP A 63 1.94 -7.44 7.15
C ASP A 63 0.80 -8.23 6.50
N VAL A 64 -0.45 -7.93 6.88
CA VAL A 64 -1.64 -8.49 6.24
C VAL A 64 -1.67 -8.12 4.75
N LEU A 65 -1.51 -6.84 4.41
CA LEU A 65 -1.50 -6.35 3.03
C LEU A 65 -0.39 -6.96 2.17
N LEU A 66 0.76 -7.28 2.77
CA LEU A 66 1.86 -8.01 2.12
C LEU A 66 1.49 -9.49 1.91
N SER A 67 0.88 -10.14 2.91
CA SER A 67 0.51 -11.56 2.86
C SER A 67 -0.54 -11.88 1.78
N ILE A 68 -1.55 -11.02 1.63
CA ILE A 68 -2.59 -11.14 0.61
C ILE A 68 -2.11 -10.65 -0.77
N GLY A 69 -0.92 -10.05 -0.83
CA GLY A 69 -0.30 -9.61 -2.06
C GLY A 69 -0.96 -8.38 -2.67
N HIS A 70 -1.59 -7.50 -1.89
CA HIS A 70 -1.99 -6.18 -2.40
C HIS A 70 -0.80 -5.23 -2.50
N VAL A 71 0.12 -5.35 -1.54
CA VAL A 71 1.39 -4.61 -1.55
C VAL A 71 2.52 -5.62 -1.73
N THR A 72 3.49 -5.30 -2.58
CA THR A 72 4.75 -6.02 -2.73
C THR A 72 5.90 -5.15 -2.26
N ARG A 73 6.83 -5.74 -1.51
CA ARG A 73 8.08 -5.10 -1.14
C ARG A 73 9.12 -5.30 -2.26
N LEU A 74 9.51 -4.22 -2.92
CA LEU A 74 10.37 -4.27 -4.13
C LEU A 74 11.86 -4.52 -3.80
N ARG A 75 12.37 -3.92 -2.72
CA ARG A 75 13.69 -4.17 -2.11
C ARG A 75 13.77 -3.42 -0.78
N ARG A 76 14.91 -3.49 -0.06
CA ARG A 76 15.13 -3.04 1.34
C ARG A 76 14.51 -1.69 1.77
N TRP A 77 14.06 -0.84 0.86
CA TRP A 77 13.62 0.53 1.09
C TRP A 77 12.29 0.93 0.42
N ALA A 78 11.57 0.05 -0.31
CA ALA A 78 10.37 0.48 -1.05
C ALA A 78 9.20 -0.53 -1.13
N PHE A 79 7.97 -0.02 -1.11
CA PHE A 79 6.72 -0.76 -1.39
C PHE A 79 6.08 -0.31 -2.72
N VAL A 80 5.42 -1.26 -3.40
CA VAL A 80 4.63 -1.04 -4.62
C VAL A 80 3.37 -1.87 -4.61
N GLU A 81 2.37 -1.44 -5.36
CA GLU A 81 1.19 -2.22 -5.67
C GLU A 81 1.56 -3.47 -6.50
N SER A 82 1.11 -4.65 -6.09
CA SER A 82 1.45 -5.92 -6.75
C SER A 82 0.89 -6.00 -8.18
N ALA A 83 -0.21 -5.30 -8.48
CA ALA A 83 -0.79 -5.25 -9.82
C ALA A 83 0.14 -4.60 -10.86
N SER A 84 1.02 -3.68 -10.43
CA SER A 84 1.99 -3.00 -11.31
C SER A 84 3.16 -3.91 -11.73
N LEU A 85 3.49 -4.96 -10.96
CA LEU A 85 4.58 -5.88 -11.28
C LEU A 85 4.25 -6.88 -12.39
N LYS A 86 2.96 -7.14 -12.66
CA LYS A 86 2.54 -8.08 -13.73
C LYS A 86 2.71 -7.54 -15.15
N LYS A 87 3.21 -6.32 -15.35
CA LYS A 87 3.43 -5.70 -16.67
C LYS A 87 4.91 -5.55 -17.09
N ILE A 88 5.85 -6.05 -16.29
CA ILE A 88 7.31 -5.98 -16.58
C ILE A 88 7.87 -7.40 -16.88
N LYS A 89 7.02 -8.34 -17.26
CA LYS A 89 7.41 -9.63 -17.82
C LYS A 89 6.69 -9.85 -19.14
#